data_AF-A0A1G9BWN4-F1
#
_entry.id   AF-A0A1G9BWN4-F1
#
_cell.length_a   1.000
_cell.length_b   1.000
_cell.length_c   1.000
_cell.angle_alpha   90.00
_cell.angle_beta   90.00
_cell.angle_gamma   90.00
#
_symmetry.space_group_name_H-M   'P 1'
#
loop_
_entity.id
_entity.type
_entity.pdbx_description
1 polymer ?
#
loop_
_entity_poly.entity_id
_entity_poly.type
_entity_poly.pdbx_seq_one_letter_code
_entity_poly.pdbx_strand_id
1 'polypeptide(L)' 'MEWFSQITVGEVILSFLTCCLIHEALVIVLPDEIAGPGGWLIDTRD' A
#
# COMPACT_ATOMS: atom_id res chain seq x y z
N MET A 1 1.13 -24.10 -12.83
CA MET A 1 0.27 -23.44 -13.84
C MET A 1 -1.19 -23.42 -13.38
N GLU A 2 -1.73 -24.50 -12.79
CA GLU A 2 -3.10 -24.55 -12.21
C GLU A 2 -3.40 -23.46 -11.17
N TRP A 3 -2.40 -23.04 -10.36
CA TRP A 3 -2.58 -22.04 -9.29
C TRP A 3 -2.94 -20.64 -9.80
N PHE A 4 -2.38 -20.22 -10.94
CA PHE A 4 -2.69 -18.91 -11.53
C PHE A 4 -4.05 -18.89 -12.23
N SER A 5 -4.63 -20.06 -12.55
CA SER A 5 -5.92 -20.17 -13.21
C SER A 5 -7.11 -19.92 -12.27
N GLN A 6 -6.88 -19.91 -10.96
CA GLN A 6 -7.91 -19.62 -9.95
C GLN A 6 -8.00 -18.14 -9.61
N ILE A 7 -6.98 -17.34 -9.97
CA ILE A 7 -6.97 -15.91 -9.68
C ILE A 7 -7.88 -15.21 -10.69
N THR A 8 -8.97 -14.66 -10.19
CA THR A 8 -9.89 -13.88 -11.02
C THR A 8 -9.36 -12.46 -11.24
N VAL A 9 -9.75 -11.83 -12.34
CA VAL A 9 -9.39 -10.42 -12.61
C VAL A 9 -9.87 -9.50 -11.47
N GLY A 10 -11.02 -9.80 -10.87
CA GLY A 10 -11.54 -9.07 -9.71
C GLY A 10 -10.63 -9.13 -8.49
N GLU A 11 -10.02 -10.29 -8.20
CA GLU A 11 -9.07 -10.44 -7.08
C GLU A 11 -7.76 -9.67 -7.32
N VAL A 12 -7.30 -9.59 -8.57
CA VAL A 12 -6.14 -8.77 -8.94
C VAL A 12 -6.44 -7.28 -8.72
N ILE A 13 -7.61 -6.82 -9.17
CA ILE A 13 -8.03 -5.42 -8.96
C ILE A 13 -8.19 -5.13 -7.46
N LEU A 14 -8.85 -6.02 -6.72
CA LEU A 14 -9.07 -5.85 -5.30
C LEU A 14 -7.76 -5.82 -4.51
N SER A 15 -6.82 -6.71 -4.82
CA SER A 15 -5.50 -6.72 -4.16
C SER A 15 -4.69 -5.46 -4.47
N PHE A 16 -4.75 -4.96 -5.71
CA PHE A 16 -4.14 -3.68 -6.07
C PHE A 16 -4.75 -2.52 -5.26
N LEU A 17 -6.07 -2.40 -5.24
CA LEU A 17 -6.77 -1.34 -4.49
C LEU A 17 -6.50 -1.45 -2.98
N THR A 18 -6.44 -2.67 -2.45
CA THR A 18 -6.11 -2.93 -1.05
C THR A 18 -4.69 -2.45 -0.73
N CYS A 19 -3.73 -2.69 -1.62
CA CYS A 19 -2.35 -2.21 -1.48
C CYS A 19 -2.30 -0.67 -1.45
N CYS A 20 -3.03 0.01 -2.35
CA CYS A 20 -3.14 1.47 -2.35
C CYS A 20 -3.74 1.99 -1.04
N LEU A 21 -4.81 1.37 -0.54
CA LEU A 21 -5.42 1.77 0.74
C LEU A 21 -4.48 1.58 1.93
N ILE A 22 -3.72 0.47 1.95
CA ILE A 22 -2.71 0.24 2.99
C ILE A 22 -1.63 1.32 2.92
N HIS A 23 -1.16 1.69 1.73
CA HIS A 23 -0.19 2.76 1.55
C HIS A 23 -0.70 4.09 2.11
N GLU A 24 -1.88 4.54 1.72
CA GLU A 24 -2.49 5.78 2.22
C GLU A 24 -2.72 5.75 3.74
N ALA A 25 -3.15 4.60 4.28
CA ALA A 25 -3.30 4.45 5.71
C ALA A 25 -1.96 4.54 6.46
N LEU A 26 -0.89 3.97 5.89
CA LEU A 26 0.45 4.09 6.46
C LEU A 26 0.96 5.53 6.38
N VAL A 27 0.67 6.27 5.31
CA VAL A 27 1.00 7.71 5.22
C VAL A 27 0.38 8.47 6.39
N ILE A 28 -0.91 8.28 6.64
CA ILE A 28 -1.64 9.07 7.64
C ILE A 28 -1.28 8.65 9.08
N VAL A 29 -1.09 7.34 9.30
CA VAL A 29 -0.97 6.78 10.66
C VAL A 29 0.48 6.71 11.14
N LEU A 30 1.46 6.58 10.23
CA LEU A 30 2.83 6.34 10.63
C LEU A 30 3.47 7.65 11.12
N PRO A 31 3.93 7.70 12.39
CA PRO A 31 4.54 8.91 12.93
C PRO A 31 5.88 9.21 12.24
N ASP A 32 6.17 10.50 12.06
CA ASP A 32 7.37 11.02 11.38
C ASP A 32 8.69 10.44 11.94
N GLU A 33 8.71 10.06 13.22
CA GLU A 33 9.86 9.42 13.87
C GLU A 33 10.19 8.03 13.31
N ILE A 34 9.19 7.31 12.79
CA ILE A 34 9.34 6.01 12.11
C ILE A 34 9.54 6.22 10.59
N ALA A 35 8.93 7.25 10.01
CA ALA A 35 9.09 7.59 8.60
C ALA A 35 10.49 8.16 8.25
N GLY A 36 11.26 8.56 9.27
CA GLY A 36 12.65 9.04 9.15
C GLY A 36 12.75 10.54 8.79
N PRO A 37 13.89 11.20 9.10
CA PRO A 37 14.05 12.64 8.94
C PRO A 37 14.10 13.00 7.44
N GLY A 38 12.94 13.34 6.89
CA GLY A 38 12.79 13.77 5.49
C GLY A 38 12.31 12.69 4.51
N GLY A 39 11.23 11.96 4.84
CA GLY A 39 10.32 11.39 3.83
C GLY A 39 10.99 10.44 2.83
N TRP A 40 11.58 9.35 3.31
CA TRP A 40 12.36 8.46 2.43
C TRP A 40 11.50 7.62 1.46
N LEU A 41 10.20 7.47 1.72
CA LEU A 41 9.27 6.73 0.83
C LEU A 41 7.85 7.31 0.78
N ILE A 42 7.43 7.98 1.85
CA ILE A 42 6.14 8.66 1.98
C ILE A 42 6.42 10.01 2.65
N ASP A 43 6.01 11.11 2.01
CA ASP A 43 6.06 12.45 2.60
C ASP A 43 4.74 12.70 3.34
N THR A 44 4.81 12.81 4.66
CA THR A 44 3.68 13.06 5.57
C THR A 44 3.44 14.54 5.83
N ARG A 45 4.13 15.42 5.10
CA ARG A 45 4.01 16.87 5.25
C ARG A 45 3.00 17.43 4.26
N ASP A 46 1.89 17.94 4.80
CA ASP A 46 0.99 18.89 4.13
C ASP A 46 1.68 20.25 3.86
#